data_AF-A0A6S6VWJ1-F1
#
_entry.id   AF-A0A6S6VWJ1-F1
#
_cell.length_a   1.000
_cell.length_b   1.000
_cell.length_c   1.000
_cell.angle_alpha   90.00
_cell.angle_beta   90.00
_cell.angle_gamma   90.00
#
_symmetry.space_group_name_H-M   'P 1'
#
loop_
_entity.id
_entity.type
_entity.pdbx_description
1 polymer ?
#
loop_
_entity_poly.entity_id
_entity_poly.type
_entity_poly.pdbx_seq_one_letter_code
_entity_poly.pdbx_strand_id
1 'polypeptide(L)'
;MATAYGLDDIFGDMPFDHFLVDKWDPESPLNQEAQERTLMKTWISLGRNGRSTYIQRCREDWLIPVPDYIPTDLAAFEKRKTVEPSKWSNAGAIWIRTWYGNEAEERDRPTEETVTRASADAAYARLWQKALWPPGMHGFDDIMFGPYIFDDNAAAYGVLARDADDEVELMDEIPPFILSALMRCPDAMEGGGGDYAADDEELAWSQSLLVVVADREACEDGWVLLIATNDRGQALHMRVRCKASLVGENVTFWKDGGEPLDIGNRRENLMDYLDPNQSGDGWDDG
;
A
#
# COMPACT_ATOMS: atom_id res chain seq x y z
N MET A 1 25.15 -1.23 2.43
CA MET A 1 25.16 0.00 3.24
C MET A 1 23.87 0.72 2.93
N ALA A 2 23.06 1.07 3.94
CA ALA A 2 21.91 1.93 3.71
C ALA A 2 22.43 3.34 3.36
N THR A 3 22.13 3.82 2.16
CA THR A 3 22.41 5.20 1.79
C THR A 3 21.38 6.06 2.52
N ALA A 4 21.83 6.95 3.39
CA ALA A 4 20.97 7.94 4.03
C ALA A 4 20.99 9.19 3.14
N TYR A 5 19.83 9.59 2.63
CA TYR A 5 19.68 10.82 1.87
C TYR A 5 19.28 11.96 2.81
N GLY A 6 19.86 13.14 2.62
CA GLY A 6 19.40 14.36 3.30
C GLY A 6 18.02 14.75 2.75
N LEU A 7 17.18 15.38 3.58
CA LEU A 7 15.86 15.84 3.11
C LEU A 7 15.99 16.83 1.94
N ASP A 8 17.02 17.67 1.96
CA ASP A 8 17.34 18.62 0.89
C ASP A 8 17.75 17.93 -0.42
N ASP A 9 18.19 16.66 -0.37
CA ASP A 9 18.58 15.88 -1.55
C ASP A 9 17.38 15.20 -2.22
N ILE A 10 16.22 15.19 -1.56
CA ILE A 10 15.06 14.36 -1.95
C ILE A 10 13.76 15.15 -2.07
N PHE A 11 13.69 16.34 -1.47
CA PHE A 11 12.48 17.14 -1.48
C PHE A 11 12.30 17.84 -2.83
N GLY A 12 11.10 17.75 -3.38
CA GLY A 12 10.76 18.29 -4.69
C GLY A 12 10.84 17.27 -5.82
N ASP A 13 11.45 16.10 -5.57
CA ASP A 13 11.49 14.98 -6.52
C ASP A 13 10.13 14.28 -6.67
N MET A 14 9.20 14.52 -5.75
CA MET A 14 7.88 13.89 -5.77
C MET A 14 6.73 14.91 -5.86
N PRO A 15 5.65 14.61 -6.60
CA PRO A 15 4.48 15.49 -6.71
C PRO A 15 3.90 15.92 -5.36
N PHE A 16 3.89 15.02 -4.37
CA PHE A 16 3.40 15.33 -3.03
C PHE A 16 4.19 16.45 -2.34
N ASP A 17 5.48 16.65 -2.64
CA ASP A 17 6.27 17.74 -2.05
C ASP A 17 5.76 19.10 -2.49
N HIS A 18 5.42 19.23 -3.78
CA HIS A 18 4.82 20.43 -4.34
C HIS A 18 3.42 20.68 -3.75
N PHE A 19 2.69 19.61 -3.43
CA PHE A 19 1.42 19.72 -2.71
C PHE A 19 1.60 20.17 -1.26
N LEU A 20 2.61 19.65 -0.55
CA LEU A 20 2.94 20.07 0.81
C LEU A 20 3.28 21.57 0.86
N VAL A 21 4.06 22.09 -0.08
CA VAL A 21 4.36 23.53 -0.15
C VAL A 21 3.10 24.38 -0.27
N ASP A 22 2.11 23.93 -1.05
CA ASP A 22 0.87 24.67 -1.26
C ASP A 22 -0.12 24.57 -0.07
N LYS A 23 -0.06 23.48 0.71
CA LYS A 23 -1.15 23.09 1.63
C LYS A 23 -0.74 22.95 3.08
N TRP A 24 0.55 22.85 3.40
CA TRP A 24 1.00 22.81 4.77
C TRP A 24 0.69 24.14 5.46
N ASP A 25 0.04 24.07 6.62
CA ASP A 25 -0.37 25.24 7.40
C ASP A 25 0.32 25.22 8.77
N PRO A 26 1.38 26.01 8.99
CA PRO A 26 2.08 26.05 10.28
C PRO A 26 1.24 26.69 11.40
N GLU A 27 0.13 27.37 11.08
CA GLU A 27 -0.79 27.97 12.05
C GLU A 27 -2.01 27.08 12.33
N SER A 28 -2.04 25.87 11.75
CA SER A 28 -3.13 24.93 11.92
C SER A 28 -3.35 24.60 13.41
N PRO A 29 -4.62 24.53 13.87
CA PRO A 29 -4.92 24.11 15.23
C PRO A 29 -4.76 22.59 15.43
N LEU A 30 -4.54 21.83 14.35
CA LEU A 30 -4.30 20.39 14.40
C LEU A 30 -2.87 20.09 14.85
N ASN A 31 -2.68 18.96 15.51
CA ASN A 31 -1.33 18.42 15.67
C ASN A 31 -0.80 17.92 14.31
N GLN A 32 0.51 17.74 14.23
CA GLN A 32 1.22 17.31 13.01
C GLN A 32 0.61 16.03 12.40
N GLU A 33 0.38 14.98 13.19
CA GLU A 33 -0.20 13.73 12.72
C GLU A 33 -1.61 13.92 12.10
N ALA A 34 -2.47 14.69 12.76
CA ALA A 34 -3.82 14.97 12.27
C ALA A 34 -3.80 15.83 11.00
N GLN A 35 -2.84 16.77 10.89
CA GLN A 35 -2.63 17.55 9.69
C GLN A 35 -2.11 16.69 8.53
N GLU A 36 -1.11 15.83 8.77
CA GLU A 36 -0.61 14.86 7.79
C GLU A 36 -1.74 13.96 7.29
N ARG A 37 -2.57 13.43 8.19
CA ARG A 37 -3.74 12.61 7.83
C ARG A 37 -4.74 13.39 6.97
N THR A 38 -4.99 14.65 7.30
CA THR A 38 -5.91 15.52 6.55
C THR A 38 -5.35 15.85 5.15
N LEU A 39 -4.06 16.15 5.07
CA LEU A 39 -3.36 16.39 3.81
C LEU A 39 -3.36 15.16 2.92
N MET A 40 -3.10 13.97 3.49
CA MET A 40 -3.12 12.72 2.76
C MET A 40 -4.51 12.43 2.19
N LYS A 41 -5.57 12.57 2.99
CA LYS A 41 -6.96 12.44 2.50
C LYS A 41 -7.24 13.43 1.37
N THR A 42 -6.80 14.67 1.52
CA THR A 42 -6.98 15.72 0.50
C THR A 42 -6.25 15.34 -0.79
N TRP A 43 -4.97 14.97 -0.71
CA TRP A 43 -4.15 14.55 -1.85
C TRP A 43 -4.77 13.38 -2.62
N ILE A 44 -5.23 12.35 -1.91
CA ILE A 44 -5.87 11.19 -2.52
C ILE A 44 -7.19 11.61 -3.19
N SER A 45 -8.01 12.42 -2.51
CA SER A 45 -9.32 12.87 -3.02
C SER A 45 -9.25 13.69 -4.31
N LEU A 46 -8.11 14.34 -4.60
CA LEU A 46 -7.90 15.07 -5.84
C LEU A 46 -8.03 14.16 -7.08
N GLY A 47 -7.79 12.85 -6.94
CA GLY A 47 -7.64 11.94 -8.08
C GLY A 47 -6.44 12.32 -8.97
N ARG A 48 -6.21 11.53 -10.02
CA ARG A 48 -5.08 11.73 -10.94
C ARG A 48 -5.14 13.10 -11.61
N ASN A 49 -6.34 13.49 -12.06
CA ASN A 49 -6.55 14.76 -12.75
C ASN A 49 -6.33 15.97 -11.84
N GLY A 50 -6.80 15.93 -10.59
CA GLY A 50 -6.54 17.00 -9.62
C GLY A 50 -5.06 17.09 -9.18
N ARG A 51 -4.32 15.98 -9.25
CA ARG A 51 -2.88 15.94 -8.95
C ARG A 51 -1.99 16.37 -10.13
N SER A 52 -2.53 16.46 -11.34
CA SER A 52 -1.79 16.77 -12.59
C SER A 52 -0.91 18.02 -12.50
N THR A 53 -1.37 19.09 -11.85
CA THR A 53 -0.59 20.32 -11.69
C THR A 53 0.67 20.09 -10.85
N TYR A 54 0.58 19.30 -9.79
CA TYR A 54 1.72 18.96 -8.92
C TYR A 54 2.70 18.02 -9.62
N ILE A 55 2.18 17.07 -10.41
CA ILE A 55 2.98 16.20 -11.27
C ILE A 55 3.74 17.00 -12.33
N GLN A 56 3.10 18.01 -12.91
CA GLN A 56 3.74 18.89 -13.89
C GLN A 56 4.84 19.74 -13.25
N ARG A 57 4.58 20.36 -12.09
CA ARG A 57 5.60 21.13 -11.35
C ARG A 57 6.81 20.27 -10.99
N CYS A 58 6.58 19.05 -10.50
CA CYS A 58 7.64 18.09 -10.22
C CYS A 58 8.55 17.82 -11.43
N ARG A 59 8.01 17.84 -12.66
CA ARG A 59 8.79 17.67 -13.90
C ARG A 59 9.51 18.92 -14.39
N GLU A 60 9.03 20.10 -13.99
CA GLU A 60 9.53 21.40 -14.48
C GLU A 60 10.53 22.03 -13.49
N ASP A 61 10.23 21.98 -12.20
CA ASP A 61 10.90 22.73 -11.12
C ASP A 61 11.94 21.89 -10.35
N TRP A 62 12.48 20.83 -10.98
CA TRP A 62 13.47 19.87 -10.45
C TRP A 62 14.19 20.36 -9.17
N LEU A 63 13.88 19.73 -8.03
CA LEU A 63 14.38 20.03 -6.69
C LEU A 63 14.07 21.46 -6.22
N ILE A 64 13.01 21.58 -5.42
CA ILE A 64 12.70 22.82 -4.68
C ILE A 64 13.31 22.73 -3.27
N PRO A 65 13.79 23.83 -2.68
CA PRO A 65 14.25 23.80 -1.30
C PRO A 65 13.09 23.50 -0.35
N VAL A 66 13.36 22.73 0.71
CA VAL A 66 12.39 22.49 1.78
C VAL A 66 12.11 23.83 2.46
N PRO A 67 10.85 24.32 2.49
CA PRO A 67 10.53 25.53 3.22
C PRO A 67 10.70 25.35 4.73
N ASP A 68 11.24 26.36 5.42
CA ASP A 68 11.54 26.32 6.87
C ASP A 68 10.32 26.03 7.77
N TYR A 69 9.11 26.23 7.26
CA TYR A 69 7.85 26.01 8.00
C TYR A 69 7.31 24.57 7.89
N ILE A 70 7.89 23.74 7.02
CA ILE A 70 7.51 22.32 6.88
C ILE A 70 8.38 21.49 7.84
N PRO A 71 7.79 20.70 8.76
CA PRO A 71 8.54 19.80 9.63
C PRO A 71 9.37 18.79 8.83
N THR A 72 10.57 18.47 9.31
CA THR A 72 11.49 17.55 8.61
C THR A 72 11.34 16.09 9.02
N ASP A 73 10.42 15.82 9.94
CA ASP A 73 10.10 14.52 10.56
C ASP A 73 8.71 13.99 10.16
N LEU A 74 8.10 14.54 9.09
CA LEU A 74 6.86 14.01 8.54
C LEU A 74 7.02 12.53 8.12
N ALA A 75 5.94 11.77 8.22
CA ALA A 75 5.92 10.33 7.96
C ALA A 75 6.37 10.00 6.53
N ALA A 76 6.03 10.85 5.56
CA ALA A 76 6.45 10.74 4.16
C ALA A 76 7.98 10.83 4.00
N PHE A 77 8.66 11.63 4.81
CA PHE A 77 10.09 11.85 4.70
C PHE A 77 10.91 10.75 5.35
N GLU A 78 10.47 10.21 6.48
CA GLU A 78 11.16 9.13 7.19
C GLU A 78 11.38 7.90 6.30
N LYS A 79 10.39 7.54 5.49
CA LYS A 79 10.53 6.42 4.55
C LYS A 79 11.44 6.75 3.37
N ARG A 80 11.33 7.97 2.82
CA ARG A 80 12.14 8.41 1.66
C ARG A 80 13.64 8.53 1.98
N LYS A 81 14.03 8.90 3.21
CA LYS A 81 15.45 8.98 3.63
C LYS A 81 16.24 7.68 3.48
N THR A 82 15.57 6.54 3.35
CA THR A 82 16.19 5.19 3.31
C THR A 82 16.22 4.55 1.92
N VAL A 83 15.73 5.25 0.89
CA VAL A 83 15.45 4.69 -0.44
C VAL A 83 15.85 5.69 -1.51
N GLU A 84 16.32 5.24 -2.67
CA GLU A 84 16.61 6.11 -3.82
C GLU A 84 15.35 6.78 -4.41
N PRO A 85 15.41 8.09 -4.75
CA PRO A 85 14.29 8.80 -5.38
C PRO A 85 13.67 8.11 -6.59
N SER A 86 14.52 7.59 -7.47
CA SER A 86 14.11 6.88 -8.70
C SER A 86 13.33 5.60 -8.45
N LYS A 87 13.33 5.08 -7.22
CA LYS A 87 12.56 3.90 -6.81
C LYS A 87 11.21 4.26 -6.18
N TRP A 88 10.92 5.55 -5.97
CA TRP A 88 9.66 6.04 -5.39
C TRP A 88 8.50 6.22 -6.37
N SER A 89 8.70 5.97 -7.66
CA SER A 89 7.61 5.99 -8.66
C SER A 89 7.29 4.61 -9.23
N ASN A 90 8.05 3.57 -8.87
CA ASN A 90 7.98 2.24 -9.49
C ASN A 90 7.11 1.25 -8.71
N ALA A 91 6.31 1.72 -7.74
CA ALA A 91 5.53 0.83 -6.89
C ALA A 91 4.58 0.00 -7.73
N GLY A 92 3.55 0.63 -8.31
CA GLY A 92 2.36 -0.03 -8.85
C GLY A 92 1.61 -0.90 -7.82
N ALA A 93 2.29 -1.35 -6.77
CA ALA A 93 1.88 -2.24 -5.71
C ALA A 93 2.57 -1.88 -4.38
N ILE A 94 1.85 -2.06 -3.27
CA ILE A 94 2.40 -1.96 -1.90
C ILE A 94 2.13 -3.26 -1.13
N TRP A 95 3.01 -3.61 -0.18
CA TRP A 95 2.84 -4.76 0.69
C TRP A 95 2.63 -4.32 2.14
N ILE A 96 1.45 -4.61 2.70
CA ILE A 96 1.05 -4.23 4.05
C ILE A 96 0.96 -5.46 4.94
N ARG A 97 1.74 -5.48 6.02
CA ARG A 97 1.58 -6.41 7.12
C ARG A 97 0.57 -5.86 8.13
N THR A 98 -0.42 -6.66 8.52
CA THR A 98 -1.37 -6.30 9.59
C THR A 98 -1.01 -6.98 10.93
N TRP A 99 -1.48 -6.43 12.04
CA TRP A 99 -1.33 -7.06 13.36
C TRP A 99 -2.54 -7.96 13.66
N TYR A 100 -2.32 -9.25 13.87
CA TYR A 100 -3.37 -10.21 14.25
C TYR A 100 -3.09 -10.94 15.57
N GLY A 101 -2.07 -10.52 16.32
CA GLY A 101 -1.77 -11.09 17.63
C GLY A 101 -2.79 -10.69 18.71
N ASN A 102 -2.94 -11.54 19.73
CA ASN A 102 -3.95 -11.40 20.79
C ASN A 102 -3.35 -11.44 22.21
N GLU A 103 -2.02 -11.29 22.36
CA GLU A 103 -1.32 -11.33 23.67
C GLU A 103 -1.88 -10.37 24.72
N ALA A 104 -2.43 -9.23 24.30
CA ALA A 104 -2.96 -8.20 25.20
C ALA A 104 -4.43 -8.43 25.60
N GLU A 105 -5.12 -9.40 25.00
CA GLU A 105 -6.57 -9.62 25.14
C GLU A 105 -6.93 -10.79 26.09
N GLU A 106 -6.10 -11.04 27.11
CA GLU A 106 -6.20 -12.13 28.10
C GLU A 106 -7.55 -12.32 28.83
N ARG A 107 -8.64 -11.59 28.53
CA ARG A 107 -9.83 -11.55 29.40
C ARG A 107 -11.14 -12.15 28.90
N ASP A 108 -11.39 -12.36 27.61
CA ASP A 108 -12.75 -12.75 27.19
C ASP A 108 -12.89 -14.09 26.44
N ARG A 109 -11.80 -14.76 26.02
CA ARG A 109 -11.91 -16.02 25.26
C ARG A 109 -10.77 -17.02 25.54
N PRO A 110 -10.92 -17.93 26.52
CA PRO A 110 -9.87 -18.89 26.90
C PRO A 110 -9.63 -20.05 25.90
N THR A 111 -10.28 -20.04 24.73
CA THR A 111 -10.24 -21.14 23.74
C THR A 111 -9.48 -20.81 22.45
N GLU A 112 -9.10 -19.56 22.22
CA GLU A 112 -8.28 -19.18 21.06
C GLU A 112 -6.79 -19.30 21.40
N GLU A 113 -6.00 -19.87 20.48
CA GLU A 113 -4.54 -19.94 20.63
C GLU A 113 -3.96 -18.52 20.75
N THR A 114 -3.03 -18.33 21.69
CA THR A 114 -2.39 -17.04 21.87
C THR A 114 -1.38 -16.81 20.75
N VAL A 115 -1.68 -15.88 19.85
CA VAL A 115 -0.78 -15.43 18.80
C VAL A 115 0.12 -14.34 19.38
N THR A 116 1.37 -14.71 19.56
CA THR A 116 2.43 -13.84 20.04
C THR A 116 3.01 -12.93 18.97
N ARG A 117 3.69 -11.84 19.34
CA ARG A 117 4.44 -11.05 18.35
C ARG A 117 5.49 -11.89 17.65
N ALA A 118 6.20 -12.72 18.41
CA ALA A 118 7.20 -13.63 17.86
C ALA A 118 6.62 -14.66 16.87
N SER A 119 5.45 -15.24 17.18
CA SER A 119 4.79 -16.18 16.25
C SER A 119 4.25 -15.46 15.02
N ALA A 120 3.68 -14.26 15.17
CA ALA A 120 3.22 -13.45 14.05
C ALA A 120 4.38 -13.01 13.14
N ASP A 121 5.54 -12.66 13.72
CA ASP A 121 6.77 -12.35 12.98
C ASP A 121 7.27 -13.58 12.21
N ALA A 122 7.27 -14.76 12.83
CA ALA A 122 7.71 -16.00 12.20
C ALA A 122 6.79 -16.43 11.03
N ALA A 123 5.48 -16.32 11.22
CA ALA A 123 4.49 -16.63 10.19
C ALA A 123 4.58 -15.64 9.02
N TYR A 124 4.75 -14.34 9.31
CA TYR A 124 5.00 -13.33 8.29
C TYR A 124 6.29 -13.61 7.51
N ALA A 125 7.39 -13.97 8.19
CA ALA A 125 8.64 -14.31 7.53
C ALA A 125 8.50 -15.53 6.60
N ARG A 126 7.74 -16.55 7.00
CA ARG A 126 7.40 -17.70 6.14
C ARG A 126 6.60 -17.26 4.91
N LEU A 127 5.59 -16.42 5.10
CA LEU A 127 4.76 -15.89 4.02
C LEU A 127 5.60 -15.10 3.01
N TRP A 128 6.41 -14.18 3.51
CA TRP A 128 7.31 -13.33 2.72
C TRP A 128 8.27 -14.15 1.87
N GLN A 129 8.88 -15.19 2.46
CA GLN A 129 9.76 -16.10 1.74
C GLN A 129 9.02 -16.84 0.61
N LYS A 130 7.80 -17.32 0.88
CA LYS A 130 7.01 -18.05 -0.12
C LYS A 130 6.55 -17.14 -1.28
N ALA A 131 6.15 -15.91 -0.96
CA ALA A 131 5.67 -14.92 -1.93
C ALA A 131 6.75 -14.41 -2.89
N LEU A 132 7.97 -14.21 -2.40
CA LEU A 132 9.09 -13.71 -3.20
C LEU A 132 10.04 -14.79 -3.74
N TRP A 133 9.76 -16.06 -3.42
CA TRP A 133 10.49 -17.22 -3.94
C TRP A 133 9.52 -18.25 -4.55
N PRO A 134 8.78 -17.89 -5.61
CA PRO A 134 7.88 -18.84 -6.25
C PRO A 134 8.68 -19.99 -6.88
N PRO A 135 8.17 -21.25 -6.82
CA PRO A 135 8.81 -22.40 -7.45
C PRO A 135 9.04 -22.15 -8.95
N GLY A 136 10.28 -22.29 -9.41
CA GLY A 136 10.64 -22.12 -10.83
C GLY A 136 11.31 -20.79 -11.19
N MET A 137 11.30 -19.79 -10.31
CA MET A 137 12.13 -18.59 -10.45
C MET A 137 13.45 -18.76 -9.70
N HIS A 138 14.58 -18.56 -10.38
CA HIS A 138 15.91 -18.59 -9.79
C HIS A 138 16.27 -17.23 -9.20
N GLY A 139 15.72 -16.87 -8.04
CA GLY A 139 16.14 -15.67 -7.30
C GLY A 139 15.06 -15.09 -6.40
N PHE A 140 15.50 -14.45 -5.32
CA PHE A 140 14.65 -13.64 -4.44
C PHE A 140 14.43 -12.29 -5.12
N ASP A 141 13.18 -11.95 -5.43
CA ASP A 141 12.86 -10.64 -5.98
C ASP A 141 12.54 -9.64 -4.85
N ASP A 142 13.59 -9.17 -4.17
CA ASP A 142 13.48 -8.17 -3.10
C ASP A 142 13.09 -6.77 -3.61
N ILE A 143 13.16 -6.55 -4.92
CA ILE A 143 12.79 -5.30 -5.57
C ILE A 143 11.34 -5.29 -6.04
N MET A 144 10.62 -6.42 -5.97
CA MET A 144 9.23 -6.56 -6.42
C MET A 144 8.31 -5.48 -5.86
N PHE A 145 8.38 -5.25 -4.55
CA PHE A 145 7.68 -4.16 -3.87
C PHE A 145 8.58 -2.96 -3.61
N GLY A 146 9.84 -3.01 -4.03
CA GLY A 146 10.87 -1.99 -3.80
C GLY A 146 10.83 -1.49 -2.35
N PRO A 147 10.69 -0.18 -2.11
CA PRO A 147 10.59 0.36 -0.76
C PRO A 147 9.22 0.19 -0.10
N TYR A 148 8.20 -0.27 -0.81
CA TYR A 148 6.79 -0.23 -0.36
C TYR A 148 6.37 -1.45 0.45
N ILE A 149 7.31 -2.01 1.20
CA ILE A 149 7.06 -3.02 2.22
C ILE A 149 6.82 -2.30 3.54
N PHE A 150 5.75 -2.69 4.23
CA PHE A 150 5.35 -2.14 5.52
C PHE A 150 5.29 -3.28 6.54
N ASP A 151 6.45 -3.70 7.01
CA ASP A 151 6.66 -4.91 7.83
C ASP A 151 6.96 -4.63 9.32
N ASP A 152 7.50 -3.44 9.66
CA ASP A 152 8.00 -3.17 11.01
C ASP A 152 7.83 -1.72 11.51
N ASN A 153 6.61 -1.22 11.61
CA ASN A 153 6.41 0.07 12.26
C ASN A 153 5.19 0.07 13.16
N ALA A 154 5.38 0.38 14.45
CA ALA A 154 4.36 0.51 15.50
C ALA A 154 3.13 1.35 15.08
N ALA A 155 3.33 2.34 14.21
CA ALA A 155 2.27 3.18 13.64
C ALA A 155 1.71 2.67 12.28
N ALA A 156 2.33 1.66 11.64
CA ALA A 156 1.72 0.86 10.56
C ALA A 156 1.06 -0.42 11.08
N TYR A 157 1.39 -0.85 12.29
CA TYR A 157 0.49 -1.64 13.14
C TYR A 157 -0.70 -0.74 13.54
N GLY A 158 -1.43 -0.25 12.53
CA GLY A 158 -2.56 0.67 12.63
C GLY A 158 -3.86 0.01 12.17
N VAL A 159 -3.91 -1.31 12.22
CA VAL A 159 -5.12 -2.07 11.88
C VAL A 159 -5.22 -3.23 12.83
N LEU A 160 -6.23 -3.16 13.70
CA LEU A 160 -6.81 -4.33 14.34
C LEU A 160 -7.74 -5.04 13.34
N ALA A 161 -7.31 -5.18 12.09
CA ALA A 161 -8.00 -5.99 11.11
C ALA A 161 -7.62 -7.44 11.37
N ARG A 162 -8.29 -8.07 12.33
CA ARG A 162 -8.19 -9.52 12.55
C ARG A 162 -8.46 -10.28 11.25
N ASP A 163 -9.42 -9.75 10.49
CA ASP A 163 -9.81 -10.15 9.15
C ASP A 163 -9.89 -8.87 8.29
N ALA A 164 -8.91 -8.61 7.42
CA ALA A 164 -8.88 -7.41 6.58
C ALA A 164 -10.06 -7.34 5.58
N ASP A 165 -10.74 -8.46 5.36
CA ASP A 165 -12.00 -8.54 4.62
C ASP A 165 -13.13 -7.76 5.33
N ASP A 166 -13.23 -7.85 6.65
CA ASP A 166 -14.36 -7.28 7.40
C ASP A 166 -14.34 -5.74 7.48
N GLU A 167 -13.17 -5.12 7.27
CA GLU A 167 -12.98 -3.67 7.42
C GLU A 167 -12.98 -2.88 6.09
N VAL A 168 -13.09 -3.56 4.95
CA VAL A 168 -13.08 -2.88 3.64
C VAL A 168 -14.53 -2.58 3.23
N GLU A 169 -14.99 -1.37 3.56
CA GLU A 169 -16.18 -0.79 2.94
C GLU A 169 -15.83 -0.34 1.50
N LEU A 170 -16.42 -1.00 0.51
CA LEU A 170 -16.09 -0.78 -0.90
C LEU A 170 -16.53 0.60 -1.40
N MET A 171 -15.69 1.21 -2.26
CA MET A 171 -16.00 2.41 -3.05
C MET A 171 -16.48 3.66 -2.27
N ASP A 172 -16.45 3.65 -0.94
CA ASP A 172 -16.86 4.80 -0.12
C ASP A 172 -15.61 5.52 0.42
N GLU A 173 -15.00 4.96 1.46
CA GLU A 173 -13.82 5.52 2.10
C GLU A 173 -12.54 4.73 1.77
N ILE A 174 -11.40 5.40 1.90
CA ILE A 174 -10.09 4.76 1.83
C ILE A 174 -9.93 3.91 3.11
N PRO A 175 -9.70 2.58 3.00
CA PRO A 175 -9.51 1.75 4.18
C PRO A 175 -8.41 2.32 5.09
N PRO A 176 -8.63 2.42 6.42
CA PRO A 176 -7.73 3.14 7.33
C PRO A 176 -6.28 2.68 7.28
N PHE A 177 -6.06 1.38 7.03
CA PHE A 177 -4.73 0.81 6.90
C PHE A 177 -4.01 1.20 5.61
N ILE A 178 -4.76 1.26 4.51
CA ILE A 178 -4.24 1.74 3.23
C ILE A 178 -3.89 3.22 3.36
N LEU A 179 -4.75 4.03 3.98
CA LEU A 179 -4.46 5.44 4.24
C LEU A 179 -3.18 5.62 5.06
N SER A 180 -3.00 4.81 6.12
CA SER A 180 -1.81 4.88 6.98
C SER A 180 -0.52 4.48 6.26
N ALA A 181 -0.60 3.51 5.33
CA ALA A 181 0.51 3.19 4.44
C ALA A 181 0.80 4.34 3.47
N LEU A 182 -0.23 4.91 2.85
CA LEU A 182 -0.10 6.02 1.90
C LEU A 182 0.44 7.30 2.55
N MET A 183 0.16 7.59 3.82
CA MET A 183 0.80 8.70 4.55
C MET A 183 2.34 8.66 4.51
N ARG A 184 2.92 7.47 4.35
CA ARG A 184 4.38 7.25 4.26
C ARG A 184 4.88 7.10 2.84
N CYS A 185 3.98 6.85 1.89
CA CYS A 185 4.28 6.77 0.47
C CYS A 185 3.21 7.48 -0.37
N PRO A 186 3.05 8.81 -0.25
CA PRO A 186 1.90 9.52 -0.81
C PRO A 186 1.77 9.40 -2.33
N ASP A 187 2.89 9.18 -3.00
CA ASP A 187 3.02 9.09 -4.45
C ASP A 187 2.99 7.64 -4.98
N ALA A 188 2.74 6.63 -4.13
CA ALA A 188 2.71 5.23 -4.57
C ALA A 188 1.64 4.95 -5.65
N MET A 189 0.60 5.79 -5.72
CA MET A 189 -0.47 5.72 -6.73
C MET A 189 -0.08 6.36 -8.08
N GLU A 190 1.07 7.03 -8.17
CA GLU A 190 1.54 7.68 -9.41
C GLU A 190 2.36 6.71 -10.30
N GLY A 191 2.56 5.48 -9.82
CA GLY A 191 3.29 4.42 -10.51
C GLY A 191 2.51 3.80 -11.65
N GLY A 192 2.53 4.46 -12.80
CA GLY A 192 1.96 3.94 -14.04
C GLY A 192 1.93 5.02 -15.11
N GLY A 193 2.93 4.99 -16.00
CA GLY A 193 3.01 5.85 -17.18
C GLY A 193 1.83 5.63 -18.11
N GLY A 194 0.73 6.29 -17.81
CA GLY A 194 -0.50 6.31 -18.59
C GLY A 194 -0.83 7.74 -19.01
N ASP A 195 -1.50 7.84 -20.16
CA ASP A 195 -1.89 9.09 -20.79
C ASP A 195 -2.71 9.96 -19.82
N TYR A 196 -2.39 11.25 -19.72
CA TYR A 196 -3.00 12.20 -18.77
C TYR A 196 -4.40 12.68 -19.20
N ALA A 197 -4.98 12.01 -20.20
CA ALA A 197 -6.21 12.41 -20.87
C ALA A 197 -7.35 11.41 -20.64
N ALA A 198 -7.37 10.74 -19.49
CA ALA A 198 -8.48 9.87 -19.09
C ALA A 198 -9.60 10.69 -18.43
N ASP A 199 -10.85 10.35 -18.75
CA ASP A 199 -12.03 10.96 -18.13
C ASP A 199 -12.15 10.54 -16.64
N ASP A 200 -12.72 11.40 -15.80
CA ASP A 200 -12.87 11.14 -14.37
C ASP A 200 -13.74 9.90 -14.08
N GLU A 201 -14.73 9.64 -14.94
CA GLU A 201 -15.56 8.44 -14.84
C GLU A 201 -14.75 7.18 -15.17
N GLU A 202 -13.88 7.22 -16.18
CA GLU A 202 -12.98 6.11 -16.52
C GLU A 202 -11.96 5.86 -15.40
N LEU A 203 -11.40 6.93 -14.82
CA LEU A 203 -10.43 6.86 -13.74
C LEU A 203 -11.01 6.26 -12.46
N ALA A 204 -12.27 6.56 -12.14
CA ALA A 204 -12.96 6.02 -10.97
C ALA A 204 -13.05 4.49 -10.98
N TRP A 205 -13.04 3.88 -12.17
CA TRP A 205 -13.05 2.43 -12.38
C TRP A 205 -11.67 1.86 -12.74
N SER A 206 -10.70 2.73 -13.02
CA SER A 206 -9.35 2.34 -13.38
C SER A 206 -8.57 1.88 -12.14
N GLN A 207 -7.75 0.87 -12.34
CA GLN A 207 -6.86 0.35 -11.33
C GLN A 207 -5.58 1.18 -11.28
N SER A 208 -5.31 1.79 -10.13
CA SER A 208 -4.18 2.72 -9.94
C SER A 208 -3.13 2.20 -8.97
N LEU A 209 -3.52 1.38 -7.99
CA LEU A 209 -2.58 0.78 -7.04
C LEU A 209 -3.08 -0.59 -6.58
N LEU A 210 -2.18 -1.58 -6.59
CA LEU A 210 -2.38 -2.89 -5.97
C LEU A 210 -1.93 -2.87 -4.51
N VAL A 211 -2.79 -3.30 -3.61
CA VAL A 211 -2.45 -3.48 -2.19
C VAL A 211 -2.42 -4.96 -1.90
N VAL A 212 -1.25 -5.45 -1.50
CA VAL A 212 -1.04 -6.83 -1.05
C VAL A 212 -1.07 -6.83 0.47
N VAL A 213 -2.00 -7.59 1.05
CA VAL A 213 -2.25 -7.61 2.49
C VAL A 213 -1.84 -8.96 3.06
N ALA A 214 -0.86 -8.93 3.97
CA ALA A 214 -0.48 -10.04 4.83
C ALA A 214 -1.28 -9.95 6.13
N ASP A 215 -2.50 -10.50 6.11
CA ASP A 215 -3.39 -10.64 7.26
C ASP A 215 -3.24 -12.00 7.95
N ARG A 216 -4.15 -12.28 8.91
CA ARG A 216 -4.14 -13.54 9.65
C ARG A 216 -4.24 -14.73 8.71
N GLU A 217 -5.23 -14.73 7.82
CA GLU A 217 -5.46 -15.82 6.86
C GLU A 217 -4.26 -16.00 5.92
N ALA A 218 -3.61 -14.90 5.51
CA ALA A 218 -2.37 -14.97 4.75
C ALA A 218 -1.24 -15.65 5.54
N CYS A 219 -1.09 -15.32 6.83
CA CYS A 219 0.00 -15.82 7.66
C CYS A 219 -0.24 -17.24 8.23
N GLU A 220 -1.49 -17.61 8.48
CA GLU A 220 -1.86 -18.92 9.04
C GLU A 220 -2.13 -19.92 7.90
N ASP A 221 -2.93 -19.52 6.91
CA ASP A 221 -3.44 -20.41 5.86
C ASP A 221 -2.79 -20.20 4.49
N GLY A 222 -1.97 -19.16 4.33
CA GLY A 222 -1.23 -18.90 3.08
C GLY A 222 -2.06 -18.19 2.01
N TRP A 223 -3.27 -17.72 2.32
CA TRP A 223 -4.12 -17.01 1.37
C TRP A 223 -3.90 -15.51 1.45
N VAL A 224 -3.14 -14.96 0.51
CA VAL A 224 -2.78 -13.54 0.48
C VAL A 224 -3.88 -12.73 -0.18
N LEU A 225 -4.30 -11.65 0.47
CA LEU A 225 -5.33 -10.75 -0.04
C LEU A 225 -4.73 -9.68 -0.96
N LEU A 226 -5.33 -9.52 -2.12
CA LEU A 226 -5.04 -8.53 -3.15
C LEU A 226 -6.23 -7.58 -3.27
N ILE A 227 -5.98 -6.28 -3.13
CA ILE A 227 -6.99 -5.23 -3.25
C ILE A 227 -6.52 -4.24 -4.32
N ALA A 228 -7.31 -4.09 -5.38
CA ALA A 228 -7.12 -3.01 -6.33
C ALA A 228 -7.78 -1.73 -5.82
N THR A 229 -7.10 -0.61 -5.97
CA THR A 229 -7.66 0.72 -5.65
C THR A 229 -7.66 1.61 -6.88
N ASN A 230 -8.64 2.53 -6.93
CA ASN A 230 -8.70 3.56 -7.96
C ASN A 230 -7.76 4.74 -7.67
N ASP A 231 -7.79 5.76 -8.53
CA ASP A 231 -6.94 6.96 -8.43
C ASP A 231 -7.24 7.83 -7.20
N ARG A 232 -8.35 7.54 -6.51
CA ARG A 232 -8.75 8.12 -5.22
C ARG A 232 -8.57 7.15 -4.06
N GLY A 233 -7.77 6.09 -4.22
CA GLY A 233 -7.44 5.15 -3.15
C GLY A 233 -8.62 4.34 -2.62
N GLN A 234 -9.76 4.36 -3.32
CA GLN A 234 -10.95 3.61 -2.94
C GLN A 234 -10.78 2.17 -3.41
N ALA A 235 -11.11 1.22 -2.53
CA ALA A 235 -11.09 -0.20 -2.88
C ALA A 235 -12.17 -0.50 -3.94
N LEU A 236 -11.74 -1.10 -5.05
CA LEU A 236 -12.62 -1.56 -6.13
C LEU A 236 -13.40 -2.81 -5.70
N HIS A 237 -14.43 -3.18 -6.49
CA HIS A 237 -15.47 -4.11 -6.07
C HIS A 237 -15.00 -5.54 -5.79
N MET A 238 -13.96 -5.99 -6.50
CA MET A 238 -13.43 -7.34 -6.32
C MET A 238 -12.18 -7.32 -5.47
N ARG A 239 -12.21 -8.13 -4.42
CA ARG A 239 -11.06 -8.51 -3.60
C ARG A 239 -10.68 -9.92 -4.00
N VAL A 240 -9.39 -10.20 -4.06
CA VAL A 240 -8.88 -11.47 -4.57
C VAL A 240 -7.93 -12.09 -3.57
N ARG A 241 -8.13 -13.36 -3.21
CA ARG A 241 -7.17 -14.14 -2.44
C ARG A 241 -6.43 -15.09 -3.37
N CYS A 242 -5.12 -15.07 -3.29
CA CYS A 242 -4.25 -15.98 -4.04
C CYS A 242 -3.37 -16.79 -3.08
N LYS A 243 -2.86 -17.92 -3.57
CA LYS A 243 -1.90 -18.72 -2.80
C LYS A 243 -0.62 -17.92 -2.59
N ALA A 244 0.05 -18.13 -1.47
CA ALA A 244 1.28 -17.43 -1.12
C ALA A 244 2.33 -17.53 -2.25
N SER A 245 2.44 -18.68 -2.92
CA SER A 245 3.36 -18.91 -4.05
C SER A 245 3.01 -18.10 -5.32
N LEU A 246 1.77 -17.62 -5.46
CA LEU A 246 1.31 -16.93 -6.67
C LEU A 246 1.38 -15.40 -6.56
N VAL A 247 1.73 -14.86 -5.39
CA VAL A 247 1.75 -13.40 -5.19
C VAL A 247 2.71 -12.72 -6.17
N GLY A 248 3.91 -13.25 -6.34
CA GLY A 248 4.91 -12.65 -7.22
C GLY A 248 4.47 -12.60 -8.69
N GLU A 249 3.78 -13.65 -9.15
CA GLU A 249 3.21 -13.69 -10.49
C GLU A 249 2.08 -12.66 -10.65
N ASN A 250 1.16 -12.58 -9.68
CA ASN A 250 0.05 -11.59 -9.72
C ASN A 250 0.55 -10.14 -9.71
N VAL A 251 1.58 -9.83 -8.92
CA VAL A 251 2.17 -8.48 -8.87
C VAL A 251 2.90 -8.17 -10.17
N THR A 252 3.58 -9.15 -10.77
CA THR A 252 4.25 -8.97 -12.07
C THR A 252 3.22 -8.72 -13.16
N PHE A 253 2.16 -9.53 -13.23
CA PHE A 253 1.07 -9.30 -14.17
C PHE A 253 0.44 -7.92 -13.99
N TRP A 254 0.19 -7.50 -12.76
CA TRP A 254 -0.30 -6.15 -12.48
C TRP A 254 0.61 -5.07 -13.07
N LYS A 255 1.91 -5.15 -12.81
CA LYS A 255 2.90 -4.16 -13.27
C LYS A 255 3.03 -4.12 -14.80
N ASP A 256 2.88 -5.26 -15.46
CA ASP A 256 3.00 -5.39 -16.90
C ASP A 256 1.70 -5.03 -17.66
N GLY A 257 0.68 -4.50 -16.95
CA GLY A 257 -0.61 -4.15 -17.56
C GLY A 257 -1.44 -5.37 -17.91
N GLY A 258 -1.26 -6.46 -17.15
CA GLY A 258 -2.04 -7.70 -17.22
C GLY A 258 -3.50 -7.51 -16.86
N GLU A 259 -4.24 -8.62 -16.78
CA GLU A 259 -5.69 -8.54 -16.59
C GLU A 259 -6.04 -7.87 -15.24
N PRO A 260 -6.99 -6.92 -15.24
CA PRO A 260 -7.39 -6.21 -14.04
C PRO A 260 -7.87 -7.16 -12.94
N LEU A 261 -7.63 -6.77 -11.68
CA LEU A 261 -8.34 -7.22 -10.47
C LEU A 261 -9.80 -7.57 -10.76
N ASP A 262 -10.51 -6.64 -11.40
CA ASP A 262 -11.96 -6.64 -11.59
C ASP A 262 -12.36 -6.89 -13.05
N ILE A 263 -12.31 -8.14 -13.55
CA ILE A 263 -12.72 -8.51 -14.93
C ILE A 263 -14.25 -8.65 -15.07
N GLY A 264 -15.02 -8.36 -14.00
CA GLY A 264 -16.47 -8.55 -14.00
C GLY A 264 -17.24 -7.25 -14.13
N ASN A 265 -18.32 -7.23 -14.92
CA ASN A 265 -19.40 -6.22 -14.77
C ASN A 265 -20.16 -6.36 -13.41
N ARG A 266 -19.58 -7.05 -12.43
CA ARG A 266 -20.22 -7.38 -11.15
C ARG A 266 -19.79 -6.34 -10.12
N ARG A 267 -20.69 -5.40 -9.85
CA ARG A 267 -20.55 -4.37 -8.81
C ARG A 267 -20.89 -4.89 -7.41
N GLU A 268 -20.75 -6.19 -7.19
CA GLU A 268 -21.06 -6.86 -5.93
C GLU A 268 -19.79 -6.93 -5.09
N ASN A 269 -19.92 -6.80 -3.76
CA ASN A 269 -18.79 -7.03 -2.86
C ASN A 269 -18.44 -8.51 -2.86
N LEU A 270 -17.42 -8.90 -3.61
CA LEU A 270 -17.05 -10.29 -3.81
C LEU A 270 -15.59 -10.52 -3.38
N MET A 271 -15.42 -11.55 -2.57
CA MET A 271 -14.15 -12.16 -2.26
C MET A 271 -13.98 -13.36 -3.20
N ASP A 272 -13.09 -13.24 -4.19
CA ASP A 272 -12.76 -14.34 -5.10
C ASP A 272 -11.46 -15.02 -4.67
N TYR A 273 -11.41 -16.35 -4.77
CA TYR A 273 -10.19 -17.11 -4.55
C TYR A 273 -9.68 -17.55 -5.92
N LEU A 274 -8.42 -17.25 -6.26
CA LEU A 274 -7.76 -17.71 -7.50
C LEU A 274 -7.43 -19.23 -7.47
N ASP A 275 -8.29 -20.00 -6.80
CA ASP A 275 -8.44 -21.44 -6.87
C ASP A 275 -9.95 -21.70 -6.73
N PRO A 276 -10.68 -21.92 -7.84
CA PRO A 276 -12.14 -22.06 -7.84
C PRO A 276 -12.65 -23.23 -6.99
N ASN A 277 -11.78 -24.19 -6.66
CA ASN A 277 -12.11 -25.33 -5.82
C ASN A 277 -11.69 -25.12 -4.36
N GLN A 278 -11.02 -24.01 -4.05
CA GLN A 278 -10.28 -23.79 -2.80
C GLN A 278 -9.50 -25.05 -2.41
N SER A 279 -8.89 -25.69 -3.42
CA SER A 279 -8.30 -27.01 -3.25
C SER A 279 -6.92 -26.88 -2.58
N GLY A 280 -6.80 -27.49 -1.40
CA GLY A 280 -5.58 -27.46 -0.59
C GLY A 280 -5.57 -26.36 0.46
N ASP A 281 -4.42 -26.14 1.08
CA ASP A 281 -4.16 -24.91 1.85
C ASP A 281 -3.53 -23.85 0.93
N GLY A 282 -3.53 -22.58 1.34
CA GLY A 282 -2.91 -21.50 0.57
C GLY A 282 -1.38 -21.60 0.49
N TRP A 283 -0.76 -22.62 1.11
CA TRP A 283 0.67 -22.87 1.11
C TRP A 283 1.13 -23.85 0.02
N ASP A 284 0.20 -24.63 -0.54
CA ASP A 284 0.47 -25.58 -1.61
C ASP A 284 1.02 -24.89 -2.87
N ASP A 285 1.94 -25.56 -3.57
CA ASP A 285 2.67 -24.99 -4.72
C ASP A 285 1.86 -24.93 -6.03
N GLY A 286 0.61 -25.40 -6.02
CA GLY A 286 -0.23 -25.56 -7.23
C GLY A 286 0.05 -26.85 -7.98
#